data_AF-A0A350X960-F1
#
_entry.id   AF-A0A350X960-F1
#
_cell.length_a   1.000
_cell.length_b   1.000
_cell.length_c   1.000
_cell.angle_alpha   90.00
_cell.angle_beta   90.00
_cell.angle_gamma   90.00
#
_symmetry.space_group_name_H-M   'P 1'
#
loop_
_entity.id
_entity.type
_entity.pdbx_description
1 polymer ?
#
loop_
_entity_poly.entity_id
_entity_poly.type
_entity_poly.pdbx_seq_one_letter_code
_entity_poly.pdbx_strand_id
1 'polypeptide(L)'
;MLRNAREAKGWSLQELQAYCGLPASTANGIENGFVTKIQADTLETLRVALEPQNPETGEIYTLGELYGLMLVREEDSNTTKGKK
;
A
#
# COMPACT_ATOMS: atom_id res chain seq x y z
N MET A 1 -6.34 -1.06 2.87
CA MET A 1 -5.47 -2.14 3.38
C MET A 1 -4.26 -1.57 4.11
N LEU A 2 -3.17 -1.17 3.44
CA LEU A 2 -1.93 -0.75 4.12
C LEU A 2 -2.12 0.44 5.07
N ARG A 3 -2.90 1.44 4.65
CA ARG A 3 -3.29 2.57 5.52
C ARG A 3 -3.99 2.10 6.80
N ASN A 4 -4.98 1.22 6.67
CA ASN A 4 -5.74 0.72 7.81
C ASN A 4 -4.84 -0.11 8.74
N ALA A 5 -3.93 -0.91 8.19
CA ALA A 5 -2.96 -1.67 8.97
C ALA A 5 -2.01 -0.74 9.76
N ARG A 6 -1.52 0.34 9.11
CA ARG A 6 -0.72 1.37 9.78
C ARG A 6 -1.51 2.05 10.91
N GLU A 7 -2.73 2.49 10.63
CA GLU A 7 -3.58 3.18 11.61
C GLU A 7 -3.94 2.25 12.79
N ALA A 8 -4.20 0.96 12.54
CA ALA A 8 -4.45 -0.04 13.58
C ALA A 8 -3.22 -0.28 14.48
N LYS A 9 -2.01 -0.17 13.91
CA LYS A 9 -0.75 -0.21 14.66
C LYS A 9 -0.47 1.08 15.45
N GLY A 10 -1.27 2.12 15.25
CA GLY A 10 -1.09 3.44 15.87
C GLY A 10 0.06 4.25 15.26
N TRP A 11 0.57 3.86 14.09
CA TRP A 11 1.68 4.54 13.44
C TRP A 11 1.20 5.74 12.62
N SER A 12 1.94 6.83 12.71
CA SER A 12 1.84 7.96 11.78
C SER A 12 2.47 7.62 10.42
N LEU A 13 2.10 8.38 9.39
CA LEU A 13 2.71 8.24 8.07
C LEU A 13 4.22 8.53 8.10
N GLN A 14 4.68 9.43 8.98
CA GLN A 14 6.10 9.74 9.17
C GLN A 14 6.87 8.57 9.78
N GLU A 15 6.30 7.86 10.74
CA GLU A 15 6.93 6.67 11.32
C GLU A 15 7.09 5.57 10.28
N LEU A 16 6.08 5.38 9.43
CA LEU A 16 6.18 4.43 8.31
C LEU A 16 7.29 4.83 7.31
N GLN A 17 7.38 6.11 6.98
CA GLN A 17 8.43 6.64 6.11
C GLN A 17 9.82 6.39 6.68
N ALA A 18 10.02 6.71 7.97
CA ALA A 18 11.29 6.53 8.66
C ALA A 18 11.67 5.05 8.74
N TYR A 19 10.70 4.18 9.04
CA TYR A 19 10.93 2.74 9.15
C TYR A 19 11.32 2.11 7.80
N CYS A 20 10.61 2.47 6.73
CA CYS A 20 10.83 1.89 5.41
C CYS A 20 11.90 2.63 4.57
N GLY A 21 12.44 3.74 5.07
CA GLY A 21 13.37 4.60 4.31
C GLY A 21 12.73 5.23 3.07
N LEU A 22 11.43 5.52 3.11
CA LEU A 22 10.67 5.99 1.95
C LEU A 22 10.51 7.51 1.91
N PRO A 23 10.59 8.14 0.73
CA PRO A 23 10.17 9.52 0.55
C PRO A 23 8.69 9.71 0.92
N ALA A 24 8.34 10.91 1.40
CA ALA A 24 7.00 11.19 1.87
C ALA A 24 5.91 11.02 0.79
N SER A 25 6.24 11.43 -0.44
CA SER A 25 5.36 11.24 -1.60
C SER A 25 5.14 9.76 -1.93
N THR A 26 6.17 8.93 -1.77
CA THR A 26 6.12 7.49 -2.04
C THR A 26 5.23 6.77 -1.03
N ALA A 27 5.43 7.00 0.28
CA ALA A 27 4.60 6.38 1.30
C ALA A 27 3.10 6.74 1.14
N ASN A 28 2.81 8.02 0.89
CA ASN A 28 1.45 8.47 0.62
C ASN A 28 0.88 7.86 -0.67
N GLY A 29 1.70 7.78 -1.72
CA GLY A 29 1.31 7.16 -2.99
C GLY A 29 0.96 5.68 -2.82
N ILE A 30 1.73 4.94 -2.02
CA ILE A 30 1.48 3.52 -1.76
C ILE A 30 0.15 3.31 -1.01
N GLU A 31 -0.11 4.09 0.06
CA GLU A 31 -1.34 3.96 0.84
C GLU A 31 -2.61 4.27 0.05
N ASN A 32 -2.50 5.20 -0.90
CA ASN A 32 -3.61 5.59 -1.76
C ASN A 32 -3.63 4.86 -3.11
N GLY A 33 -2.66 3.97 -3.37
CA GLY A 33 -2.55 3.18 -4.60
C GLY A 33 -2.24 4.01 -5.86
N PHE A 34 -1.47 5.09 -5.72
CA PHE A 34 -0.97 5.90 -6.82
C PHE A 34 0.41 5.47 -7.32
N VAL A 35 1.06 4.51 -6.67
CA VAL A 35 2.37 3.99 -7.10
C VAL A 35 2.17 2.82 -8.05
N THR A 36 2.56 3.02 -9.31
CA THR A 36 2.50 2.00 -10.39
C THR A 36 3.68 1.04 -10.39
N LYS A 37 4.77 1.39 -9.70
CA LYS A 37 5.97 0.55 -9.60
C LYS A 37 6.54 0.61 -8.18
N ILE A 38 6.23 -0.41 -7.39
CA ILE A 38 6.85 -0.65 -6.09
C ILE A 38 7.88 -1.79 -6.23
N GLN A 39 9.04 -1.64 -5.62
CA GLN A 39 10.04 -2.69 -5.56
C GLN A 39 9.61 -3.78 -4.57
N ALA A 40 9.93 -5.03 -4.88
CA ALA A 40 9.55 -6.16 -4.05
C ALA A 40 10.10 -6.04 -2.62
N ASP A 41 11.33 -5.58 -2.47
CA ASP A 41 11.97 -5.40 -1.16
C ASP A 41 11.26 -4.32 -0.32
N THR A 42 10.82 -3.22 -0.96
CA THR A 42 10.02 -2.19 -0.28
C THR A 42 8.67 -2.75 0.15
N LEU A 43 8.01 -3.50 -0.73
CA LEU A 43 6.70 -4.09 -0.42
C LEU A 43 6.81 -5.14 0.69
N GLU A 44 7.88 -5.94 0.69
CA GLU A 44 8.16 -6.89 1.76
C GLU A 44 8.44 -6.18 3.09
N THR A 45 9.21 -5.09 3.06
CA THR A 45 9.44 -4.26 4.25
C THR A 45 8.13 -3.73 4.81
N LEU A 46 7.22 -3.25 3.95
CA LEU A 46 5.89 -2.79 4.36
C LEU A 46 5.01 -3.92 4.90
N ARG A 47 5.07 -5.11 4.30
CA ARG A 47 4.34 -6.29 4.75
C ARG A 47 4.76 -6.70 6.16
N VAL A 48 6.06 -6.77 6.42
CA VAL A 48 6.61 -7.09 7.74
C VAL A 48 6.34 -5.97 8.74
N ALA A 49 6.42 -4.71 8.31
CA ALA A 49 6.19 -3.56 9.19
C ALA A 49 4.73 -3.44 9.62
N LEU A 50 3.78 -3.68 8.71
CA LEU A 50 2.37 -3.36 8.92
C LEU A 50 1.51 -4.59 9.18
N GLU A 51 1.98 -5.79 8.82
CA GLU A 51 1.25 -7.05 8.94
C GLU A 51 -0.21 -6.93 8.46
N PRO A 52 -0.44 -6.44 7.22
CA PRO A 52 -1.79 -6.17 6.75
C PRO A 52 -2.59 -7.46 6.65
N GLN A 53 -3.75 -7.51 7.32
CA GLN A 53 -4.63 -8.68 7.29
C GLN A 53 -5.55 -8.68 6.08
N ASN A 54 -5.72 -9.86 5.49
CA ASN A 54 -6.74 -10.14 4.48
C ASN A 54 -8.11 -10.25 5.19
N PRO A 55 -9.10 -9.41 4.83
CA PRO A 55 -10.40 -9.43 5.48
C PRO A 55 -11.21 -10.69 5.18
N GLU A 56 -10.87 -11.45 4.12
CA GLU A 56 -11.56 -12.69 3.76
C GLU A 56 -11.07 -13.89 4.55
N THR A 57 -9.76 -13.93 4.85
CA THR A 57 -9.13 -15.09 5.51
C THR A 57 -8.71 -14.81 6.95
N GLY A 58 -8.55 -13.54 7.33
CA GLY A 58 -7.96 -13.11 8.62
C GLY A 58 -6.44 -13.23 8.68
N GLU A 59 -5.82 -13.84 7.68
CA GLU A 59 -4.37 -14.06 7.61
C GLU A 59 -3.63 -12.81 7.12
N ILE A 60 -2.33 -12.69 7.43
CA ILE A 60 -1.50 -11.63 6.87
C ILE A 60 -1.35 -11.86 5.37
N TYR A 61 -1.57 -10.82 4.56
CA TYR A 61 -1.34 -10.90 3.12
C TYR A 61 0.10 -11.34 2.83
N THR A 62 0.23 -12.29 1.91
CA THR A 62 1.51 -12.67 1.33
C THR A 62 2.04 -11.58 0.40
N LEU A 63 3.35 -11.59 0.14
CA LEU A 63 3.96 -10.64 -0.81
C LEU A 63 3.33 -10.72 -2.21
N GLY A 64 2.95 -11.93 -2.66
CA GLY A 64 2.30 -12.13 -3.96
C GLY A 64 0.90 -11.54 -4.03
N GLU A 65 0.08 -11.70 -2.98
CA GLU A 65 -1.24 -11.09 -2.91
C GLU A 65 -1.16 -9.57 -2.85
N LEU A 66 -0.21 -9.03 -2.08
CA LEU A 66 0.05 -7.58 -2.05
C LEU A 66 0.44 -7.05 -3.43
N TYR A 67 1.30 -7.75 -4.16
CA TYR A 67 1.67 -7.39 -5.52
C TYR A 67 0.46 -7.39 -6.45
N GLY A 68 -0.36 -8.45 -6.41
CA GLY A 68 -1.57 -8.53 -7.22
C GLY A 68 -2.52 -7.37 -6.95
N LEU A 69 -2.74 -7.02 -5.69
CA LEU A 69 -3.64 -5.93 -5.30
C LEU A 69 -3.12 -4.53 -5.70
N MET A 70 -1.80 -4.36 -5.77
CA MET A 70 -1.19 -3.11 -6.26
C MET A 70 -1.28 -2.98 -7.79
N LEU A 71 -1.19 -4.10 -8.52
CA LEU A 71 -1.27 -4.12 -9.99
C LEU A 71 -2.70 -3.97 -10.52
N VAL A 72 -3.70 -4.54 -9.83
CA VAL A 72 -5.12 -4.48 -10.25
C VAL A 72 -5.65 -3.03 -10.33
N ARG A 73 -5.04 -2.07 -9.61
CA ARG A 73 -5.44 -0.65 -9.70
C ARG A 73 -5.04 0.06 -10.99
N GLU A 74 -4.21 -0.53 -11.85
CA GLU A 74 -3.85 0.08 -13.14
C GLU A 74 -5.03 0.13 -14.14
N GLU A 75 -6.06 -0.73 -13.99
CA GLU A 75 -7.16 -0.80 -14.98
C GLU A 75 -8.37 0.12 -14.70
N ASP A 76 -8.51 0.70 -13.50
CA ASP A 76 -9.69 1.53 -13.15
C ASP A 76 -9.45 3.05 -13.22
N SER A 77 -8.27 3.52 -13.62
CA SER A 77 -7.98 4.97 -13.76
C SER A 77 -8.46 5.58 -15.08
N ASN A 78 -9.61 5.14 -15.61
CA ASN A 78 -10.23 5.78 -16.77
C ASN A 78 -11.75 6.02 -16.64
N THR A 79 -12.21 6.61 -15.53
CA THR A 79 -13.46 7.40 -15.53
C THR A 79 -13.27 8.55 -14.53
N THR A 80 -12.94 9.77 -14.95
CA THR A 80 -13.94 10.79 -15.27
C THR A 80 -13.22 12.03 -15.83
N LYS A 81 -13.08 12.11 -17.16
CA LYS A 81 -13.03 13.43 -17.80
C LYS A 81 -14.47 13.90 -17.96
N GLY A 82 -14.94 14.70 -17.00
CA GLY A 82 -16.10 15.55 -17.22
C GLY A 82 -15.88 16.33 -18.51
N LYS A 83 -16.74 16.09 -19.51
CA LYS A 83 -16.88 16.99 -20.65
C LYS A 83 -18.08 17.90 -20.36
N LYS A 84 -17.71 19.19 -20.27
CA LYS A 84 -18.49 20.42 -20.43
C LYS A 84 -19.93 20.27 -20.90
#